data_AF-A0AAW2IXB6-F1
#
_entry.id   AF-A0AAW2IXB6-F1
#
_cell.length_a   1.000
_cell.length_b   1.000
_cell.length_c   1.000
_cell.angle_alpha   90.00
_cell.angle_beta   90.00
_cell.angle_gamma   90.00
#
_symmetry.space_group_name_H-M   'P 1'
#
loop_
_entity.id
_entity.type
_entity.pdbx_description
1 polymer ?
#
loop_
_entity_poly.entity_id
_entity_poly.type
_entity_poly.pdbx_seq_one_letter_code
_entity_poly.pdbx_strand_id
1 'polypeptide(L)'
;QEAEWLRNLVGDIPLWGSSVPVFLHCDSQAAVRIVKNYSYNEKRRYIHIRHGAVKELLRNGIICLDYLRCERNLASPLTNGLTSRIILETSR
;
A
#
# COMPACT_ATOMS: atom_id res chain seq x y z
N GLN A 1 9.64 6.68 2.84
CA GLN A 1 9.39 8.12 2.62
C GLN A 1 7.97 8.55 2.98
N GLU A 2 6.93 8.35 2.17
CA GLU A 2 5.58 8.87 2.51
C GLU A 2 4.97 8.27 3.78
N ALA A 3 5.08 6.95 3.97
CA ALA A 3 4.53 6.30 5.16
C ALA A 3 5.29 6.67 6.46
N GLU A 4 6.60 6.90 6.37
CA GLU A 4 7.40 7.41 7.49
C GLU A 4 7.06 8.86 7.79
N TRP A 5 6.87 9.68 6.75
CA TRP A 5 6.40 11.05 6.91
C TRP A 5 5.02 11.10 7.58
N LEU A 6 4.07 10.26 7.15
CA LEU A 6 2.76 10.11 7.77
C LEU A 6 2.85 9.69 9.24
N ARG A 7 3.72 8.72 9.56
CA ARG A 7 3.96 8.30 10.94
C ARG A 7 4.51 9.45 11.79
N ASN A 8 5.48 10.19 11.28
CA ASN A 8 6.07 11.33 11.99
C ASN A 8 5.02 12.43 12.22
N LEU A 9 4.24 12.76 11.19
CA LEU A 9 3.14 13.72 11.28
C LEU A 9 2.11 13.33 12.35
N VAL A 10 1.73 12.04 12.41
CA VAL A 10 0.80 11.54 13.43
C VAL A 10 1.45 11.55 14.82
N GLY A 11 2.75 11.27 14.91
CA GLY A 11 3.52 11.33 16.16
C GLY A 11 3.58 12.73 16.78
N ASP A 12 3.52 13.77 15.96
CA ASP A 12 3.48 15.17 16.40
C ASP A 12 2.10 15.58 16.96
N ILE A 13 1.06 14.74 16.81
CA ILE A 13 -0.30 15.01 17.31
C ILE A 13 -0.45 14.42 18.72
N PRO A 14 -0.62 15.24 19.78
CA PRO A 14 -0.56 14.80 21.19
C PRO A 14 -1.57 13.71 21.59
N LEU A 15 -2.63 13.51 20.81
CA LEU A 15 -3.71 12.58 21.12
C LEU A 15 -3.54 11.19 20.48
N TRP A 16 -2.67 11.03 19.48
CA TRP A 16 -2.68 9.82 18.66
C TRP A 16 -1.65 8.74 19.03
N GLY A 17 -0.66 9.05 19.87
CA GLY A 17 0.34 8.09 20.31
C GLY A 17 1.27 7.64 19.17
N SER A 18 2.57 7.61 19.42
CA SER A 18 3.60 7.39 18.39
C SER A 18 3.73 5.96 17.84
N SER A 19 2.78 5.06 18.14
CA SER A 19 2.97 3.61 18.00
C SER A 19 2.00 2.88 17.06
N VAL A 20 1.09 3.58 16.36
CA VAL A 20 0.16 2.90 15.44
C VAL A 20 0.84 2.72 14.07
N PRO A 21 0.91 1.48 13.53
CA PRO A 21 1.43 1.26 12.18
C PRO A 21 0.53 1.91 11.14
N VAL A 22 1.12 2.42 10.06
CA VAL A 22 0.35 2.96 8.94
C VAL A 22 -0.22 1.81 8.10
N PHE A 23 -1.55 1.74 7.98
CA PHE A 23 -2.21 0.72 7.15
C PHE A 23 -2.17 1.10 5.68
N LEU A 24 -1.61 0.21 4.86
CA LEU A 24 -1.60 0.26 3.41
C LEU A 24 -2.54 -0.81 2.88
N HIS A 25 -3.51 -0.39 2.07
CA HIS A 25 -4.48 -1.27 1.44
C HIS A 25 -4.09 -1.53 -0.01
N CYS A 26 -3.96 -2.80 -0.38
CA CYS A 26 -3.60 -3.21 -1.74
C CYS A 26 -4.65 -4.19 -2.29
N ASP A 27 -5.05 -4.01 -3.54
CA ASP A 27 -5.99 -4.87 -4.26
C ASP A 27 -5.30 -6.03 -5.02
N SER A 28 -3.98 -6.11 -4.97
CA SER A 28 -3.21 -7.21 -5.52
C SER A 28 -2.84 -8.23 -4.44
N GLN A 29 -3.59 -9.34 -4.37
CA GLN A 29 -3.24 -10.45 -3.49
C GLN A 29 -1.84 -11.01 -3.77
N ALA A 30 -1.40 -10.97 -5.04
CA ALA A 30 -0.06 -11.40 -5.42
C ALA A 30 1.01 -10.50 -4.78
N ALA A 31 0.83 -9.18 -4.83
CA ALA A 31 1.74 -8.23 -4.17
C ALA A 31 1.78 -8.45 -2.65
N VAL A 32 0.63 -8.59 -2.00
CA VAL A 32 0.54 -8.88 -0.56
C VAL A 32 1.30 -10.17 -0.22
N ARG A 33 1.12 -11.25 -1.00
CA ARG A 33 1.85 -12.52 -0.80
C ARG A 33 3.35 -12.38 -1.02
N ILE A 34 3.79 -11.67 -2.07
CA ILE A 34 5.22 -11.46 -2.37
C ILE A 34 5.91 -10.70 -1.23
N VAL A 35 5.20 -9.74 -0.65
CA VAL A 35 5.71 -8.89 0.40
C VAL A 35 5.74 -9.62 1.75
N LYS A 36 4.68 -10.37 2.10
CA LYS A 36 4.61 -11.21 3.31
C LYS A 36 5.49 -12.46 3.23
N ASN A 37 5.90 -12.87 2.03
CA ASN A 37 6.83 -13.99 1.85
C ASN A 37 8.29 -13.49 1.89
N TYR A 38 9.00 -13.88 2.94
CA TYR A 38 10.41 -13.51 3.18
C TYR A 38 11.40 -14.46 2.49
N SER A 39 10.94 -15.55 1.87
CA SER A 39 11.80 -16.47 1.14
C SER A 39 12.39 -15.81 -0.10
N TYR A 40 13.71 -15.91 -0.23
CA TYR A 40 14.42 -15.42 -1.41
C TYR A 40 14.13 -16.32 -2.62
N ASN A 41 13.76 -15.70 -3.74
CA ASN A 41 13.59 -16.37 -5.02
C ASN A 41 14.33 -15.56 -6.08
N GLU A 42 15.29 -16.18 -6.74
CA GLU A 42 16.13 -15.54 -7.76
C GLU A 42 15.31 -14.94 -8.91
N LYS A 43 14.22 -15.60 -9.31
CA LYS A 43 13.29 -15.09 -10.35
C LYS A 43 12.58 -13.81 -9.95
N ARG A 44 12.55 -13.47 -8.65
CA ARG A 44 11.94 -12.26 -8.09
C ARG A 44 12.97 -11.30 -7.50
N ARG A 45 14.26 -11.50 -7.77
CA ARG A 45 15.36 -10.65 -7.26
C ARG A 45 15.14 -9.17 -7.60
N TYR A 46 14.72 -8.87 -8.83
CA TYR A 46 14.47 -7.49 -9.26
C TYR A 46 13.37 -6.79 -8.43
N ILE A 47 12.30 -7.52 -8.07
CA ILE A 47 11.22 -7.02 -7.21
C ILE A 47 11.77 -6.75 -5.80
N HIS A 48 12.57 -7.67 -5.28
CA HIS A 48 13.16 -7.52 -3.95
C HIS A 48 14.10 -6.31 -3.86
N ILE A 49 14.93 -6.09 -4.88
CA ILE A 49 15.83 -4.92 -4.95
C ILE A 49 15.01 -3.62 -5.03
N ARG A 50 14.01 -3.56 -5.93
CA ARG A 50 13.20 -2.34 -6.11
C ARG A 50 12.32 -1.99 -4.90
N HIS A 51 11.85 -3.00 -4.16
CA HIS A 51 10.91 -2.82 -3.05
C HIS A 51 11.50 -3.22 -1.69
N GLY A 52 12.84 -3.23 -1.56
CA GLY A 52 13.53 -3.57 -0.32
C GLY A 52 13.13 -2.69 0.85
N ALA A 53 13.05 -1.37 0.63
CA ALA A 53 12.62 -0.41 1.64
C ALA A 53 11.22 -0.70 2.19
N VAL A 54 10.25 -1.05 1.34
CA VAL A 54 8.89 -1.40 1.78
C VAL A 54 8.89 -2.65 2.66
N LYS A 55 9.70 -3.66 2.31
CA LYS A 55 9.87 -4.85 3.14
C LYS A 55 10.51 -4.53 4.49
N GLU A 56 11.48 -3.63 4.54
CA GLU A 56 12.06 -3.19 5.82
C GLU A 56 11.06 -2.43 6.68
N LEU A 57 10.26 -1.53 6.11
CA LEU A 57 9.21 -0.82 6.83
C LEU A 57 8.18 -1.78 7.45
N LEU A 58 7.81 -2.84 6.73
CA LEU A 58 6.96 -3.91 7.26
C LEU A 58 7.64 -4.72 8.35
N ARG A 59 8.92 -5.09 8.15
CA ARG A 59 9.70 -5.82 9.16
C ARG A 59 9.82 -5.02 10.46
N ASN A 60 9.98 -3.70 10.35
CA ASN A 60 10.09 -2.79 11.47
C ASN A 60 8.72 -2.39 12.07
N GLY A 61 7.61 -2.92 11.53
CA GLY A 61 6.26 -2.63 12.01
C GLY A 61 5.82 -1.18 11.82
N ILE A 62 6.49 -0.42 10.94
CA ILE A 62 6.15 0.98 10.65
C ILE A 62 4.87 1.05 9.82
N ILE A 63 4.71 0.08 8.92
CA ILE A 63 3.54 -0.06 8.06
C ILE A 63 2.94 -1.46 8.21
N CYS A 64 1.64 -1.58 7.98
CA CYS A 64 0.93 -2.85 7.85
C CYS A 64 0.31 -2.92 6.46
N LEU A 65 0.43 -4.06 5.77
CA LEU A 65 -0.09 -4.24 4.41
C LEU A 65 -1.20 -5.29 4.40
N ASP A 66 -2.39 -4.87 4.01
CA ASP A 66 -3.55 -5.76 3.91
C ASP A 66 -4.26 -5.68 2.57
N TYR A 67 -4.89 -6.82 2.23
CA TYR A 67 -5.67 -6.93 1.02
C TYR A 67 -7.01 -6.21 1.19
N LEU A 68 -7.31 -5.29 0.28
CA LEU A 68 -8.61 -4.64 0.17
C LEU A 68 -9.14 -4.83 -1.24
N ARG A 69 -10.38 -5.29 -1.36
CA ARG A 69 -11.03 -5.42 -2.66
C ARG A 69 -11.05 -4.08 -3.39
N CYS A 70 -10.82 -4.12 -4.70
CA CYS A 70 -10.70 -2.95 -5.57
C CYS A 70 -11.92 -2.01 -5.47
N GLU A 71 -13.13 -2.57 -5.36
CA GLU A 71 -14.38 -1.82 -5.21
C GLU A 71 -14.48 -1.06 -3.87
N ARG A 72 -13.70 -1.48 -2.87
CA ARG A 72 -13.60 -0.82 -1.55
C ARG A 72 -12.36 0.05 -1.43
N ASN A 73 -11.44 -0.04 -2.39
CA ASN A 73 -10.22 0.74 -2.39
C ASN A 73 -10.50 2.12 -3.01
N LEU A 74 -10.52 3.17 -2.19
CA LEU A 74 -10.78 4.54 -2.65
C LEU A 74 -9.73 5.05 -3.66
N ALA A 75 -8.54 4.44 -3.70
CA ALA A 75 -7.51 4.78 -4.68
C ALA A 75 -7.75 4.13 -6.05
N SER A 76 -8.57 3.07 -6.12
CA SER A 76 -8.82 2.33 -7.36
C SER A 76 -9.33 3.21 -8.51
N PRO A 77 -10.32 4.11 -8.31
CA PRO A 77 -10.76 5.01 -9.37
C PRO A 77 -9.69 6.02 -9.83
N LEU A 78 -8.64 6.26 -9.02
CA LEU A 78 -7.55 7.17 -9.34
C LEU A 78 -6.44 6.47 -10.15
N THR A 79 -6.29 5.16 -9.98
CA THR A 79 -5.28 4.36 -10.69
C THR A 79 -5.84 3.67 -11.93
N ASN A 80 -7.15 3.45 -11.96
CA ASN A 80 -7.85 2.87 -13.09
C ASN A 80 -8.41 3.99 -13.98
N GLY A 81 -8.26 3.84 -15.29
CA GLY A 81 -8.92 4.74 -16.23
C GLY A 81 -10.43 4.71 -16.02
N LEU A 82 -11.09 5.85 -16.29
CA LEU A 82 -12.54 5.91 -16.29
C LEU A 82 -13.08 4.83 -17.24
N THR A 83 -13.99 3.99 -16.74
CA THR A 83 -14.63 3.00 -17.60
C THR A 83 -15.52 3.70 -18.61
N SER A 84 -15.68 3.12 -19.81
CA SER A 84 -16.52 3.69 -20.87
C SER A 84 -17.95 3.97 -20.40
N ARG A 85 -18.44 3.18 -19.43
CA ARG A 85 -19.74 3.39 -18.80
C ARG A 85 -19.82 4.73 -18.05
N ILE A 86 -18.83 5.01 -17.18
CA ILE A 86 -18.79 6.27 -16.42
C ILE A 86 -18.65 7.44 -17.38
N ILE A 87 -17.79 7.32 -18.40
CA ILE A 87 -17.61 8.36 -19.42
C ILE A 87 -18.96 8.68 -20.09
N LEU A 88 -19.71 7.66 -20.54
CA LEU A 88 -21.01 7.83 -21.18
C LEU A 88 -22.08 8.41 -20.23
N GLU A 89 -22.06 8.04 -18.95
CA GLU A 89 -23.00 8.56 -17.93
C GLU A 89 -22.70 10.03 -17.59
N THR A 90 -21.42 10.44 -17.54
CA THR A 90 -21.03 11.83 -17.26
C THR A 90 -21.01 12.75 -18.47
N SER A 91 -21.18 12.21 -19.68
CA SER A 91 -21.13 12.99 -20.94
C SER A 91 -22.51 13.48 -21.41
N ARG A 92 -23.56 13.31 -20.58
CA ARG A 92 -24.88 13.92 -20.74
C ARG A 92 -25.06 15.07 -19.74
#